data_AF-A0A5J4VRF0-F1
#
_entry.id   AF-A0A5J4VRF0-F1
#
_cell.length_a   1.000
_cell.length_b   1.000
_cell.length_c   1.000
_cell.angle_alpha   90.00
_cell.angle_beta   90.00
_cell.angle_gamma   90.00
#
_symmetry.space_group_name_H-M   'P 1'
#
loop_
_entity.id
_entity.type
_entity.pdbx_description
1 polymer ?
#
loop_
_entity_poly.entity_id
_entity_poly.type
_entity_poly.pdbx_seq_one_letter_code
_entity_poly.pdbx_strand_id
1 'polypeptide(L)'
;MFTEIFVVLGVIFLLSLLGYIVPMCIVKFSKPLDLKKRYGGGWAFITGGNSGIGEAFAKKVAKMGFNVAILGQNEERLTKTATAINEINSQVLVKTIVADLSGDAVKVTEQIVHQLEGLDISILFFNAGYGVQELSSSPSANLLRQFRSNIVTHQYLFQTLYPKLASRRIESQEVATKRGAVLFTASCAAFIQFPLMAVYGATKAYLGHLGECLATEADYYGIDVLSIYPGDVNTRFWERLNQKVSPIIEKLSQSGDNVADLALSSIGRVSRLDSGFQSVGLRIITKIIDANLIIALVKKVAPQMIKKINFDSKEKENQAQ
;
A
#
# COMPACT_ATOMS: atom_id res chain seq x y z
N MET A 1 -27.85 -11.82 -36.19
CA MET A 1 -27.72 -12.59 -34.93
C MET A 1 -26.28 -12.69 -34.43
N PHE A 2 -25.36 -13.46 -35.04
CA PHE A 2 -24.00 -13.61 -34.48
C PHE A 2 -23.18 -12.31 -34.45
N THR A 3 -23.22 -11.52 -35.52
CA THR A 3 -22.51 -10.22 -35.58
C THR A 3 -22.99 -9.25 -34.50
N GLU A 4 -24.31 -9.19 -34.26
CA GLU A 4 -24.91 -8.32 -33.25
C GLU A 4 -24.46 -8.71 -31.84
N ILE A 5 -24.37 -10.02 -31.55
CA ILE A 5 -23.86 -10.52 -30.26
C ILE A 5 -22.41 -10.08 -30.04
N PHE A 6 -21.53 -10.23 -31.04
CA PHE A 6 -20.13 -9.82 -30.91
C PHE A 6 -19.99 -8.29 -30.75
N VAL A 7 -20.83 -7.51 -31.43
CA VAL A 7 -20.86 -6.05 -31.24
C VAL A 7 -21.26 -5.70 -29.81
N VAL A 8 -22.32 -6.30 -29.27
CA VAL A 8 -22.77 -6.06 -27.89
C VAL A 8 -21.68 -6.44 -26.88
N LEU A 9 -21.06 -7.62 -27.03
CA LEU A 9 -19.97 -8.06 -26.16
C LEU A 9 -18.75 -7.12 -26.25
N GLY A 10 -18.41 -6.68 -27.46
CA GLY A 10 -17.34 -5.72 -27.70
C GLY A 10 -17.59 -4.37 -27.02
N VAL A 11 -18.83 -3.86 -27.07
CA VAL A 11 -19.23 -2.62 -26.38
C VAL A 11 -19.13 -2.77 -24.87
N ILE A 12 -19.63 -3.87 -24.29
CA ILE A 12 -19.54 -4.13 -22.84
C ILE A 12 -18.08 -4.17 -22.39
N PHE A 13 -17.22 -4.87 -23.14
CA PHE A 13 -15.79 -4.93 -22.85
C PHE A 13 -15.15 -3.54 -22.94
N LEU A 14 -15.45 -2.78 -23.99
CA LEU A 14 -14.92 -1.43 -24.18
C LEU A 14 -15.35 -0.50 -23.04
N LEU A 15 -16.61 -0.54 -22.60
CA LEU A 15 -17.08 0.27 -21.46
C LEU A 15 -16.36 -0.11 -20.16
N SER A 16 -16.16 -1.39 -19.89
CA SER A 16 -15.37 -1.84 -18.73
C SER A 16 -13.90 -1.39 -18.80
N LEU A 17 -13.31 -1.40 -20.00
CA LEU A 17 -11.94 -0.94 -20.21
C LEU A 17 -11.83 0.58 -20.06
N LEU A 18 -12.75 1.34 -20.64
CA LEU A 18 -12.81 2.80 -20.52
C LEU A 18 -13.04 3.23 -19.07
N GLY A 19 -13.94 2.57 -18.34
CA GLY A 19 -14.16 2.82 -16.91
C GLY A 19 -12.92 2.59 -16.04
N TYR A 20 -11.92 1.87 -16.56
CA TYR A 20 -10.62 1.69 -15.92
C TYR A 20 -9.56 2.68 -16.43
N ILE A 21 -9.45 2.89 -17.74
CA ILE A 21 -8.43 3.76 -18.35
C ILE A 21 -8.71 5.24 -18.07
N VAL A 22 -9.97 5.68 -18.12
CA VAL A 22 -10.34 7.09 -17.96
C VAL A 22 -9.89 7.64 -16.60
N PRO A 23 -10.17 6.99 -15.45
CA PRO A 23 -9.63 7.45 -14.15
C PRO A 23 -8.10 7.54 -14.11
N MET A 24 -7.39 6.59 -14.74
CA MET A 24 -5.93 6.63 -14.83
C MET A 24 -5.43 7.81 -15.66
N CYS A 25 -6.09 8.09 -16.79
CA CYS A 25 -5.79 9.26 -17.61
C CYS A 25 -6.07 10.56 -16.85
N ILE A 26 -7.18 10.64 -16.10
CA ILE A 26 -7.48 11.80 -15.26
C ILE A 26 -6.35 12.04 -14.27
N VAL A 27 -5.91 11.02 -13.54
CA VAL A 27 -4.77 11.14 -12.61
C VAL A 27 -3.51 11.61 -13.33
N LYS A 28 -3.18 11.02 -14.47
CA LYS A 28 -1.93 11.28 -15.19
C LYS A 28 -1.86 12.66 -15.84
N PHE A 29 -2.98 13.17 -16.35
CA PHE A 29 -3.02 14.39 -17.16
C PHE A 29 -3.63 15.59 -16.42
N SER A 30 -4.25 15.40 -15.25
CA SER A 30 -4.73 16.51 -14.44
C SER A 30 -3.58 17.26 -13.76
N LYS A 31 -3.72 18.59 -13.62
CA LYS A 31 -2.80 19.39 -12.81
C LYS A 31 -2.76 18.85 -11.37
N PRO A 32 -1.60 18.76 -10.69
CA PRO A 32 -1.53 18.28 -9.32
C PRO A 32 -2.49 19.04 -8.38
N LEU A 33 -3.11 18.34 -7.42
CA LEU A 33 -3.89 19.02 -6.39
C LEU A 33 -2.94 19.72 -5.42
N ASP A 34 -3.33 20.89 -4.93
CA ASP A 34 -2.69 21.49 -3.76
C ASP A 34 -3.18 20.75 -2.51
N LEU A 35 -2.44 19.69 -2.14
CA LEU A 35 -2.81 18.84 -1.01
C LEU A 35 -2.74 19.61 0.32
N LYS A 36 -1.83 20.57 0.46
CA LYS A 36 -1.72 21.39 1.68
C LYS A 36 -2.97 22.23 1.86
N LYS A 37 -3.46 22.87 0.80
CA LYS A 37 -4.73 23.61 0.82
C LYS A 37 -5.94 22.70 1.02
N ARG A 38 -5.95 21.50 0.42
CA ARG A 38 -7.08 20.56 0.51
C ARG A 38 -7.24 19.96 1.91
N TYR A 39 -6.13 19.60 2.56
CA TYR A 39 -6.13 18.89 3.85
C TYR A 39 -5.79 19.78 5.06
N GLY A 40 -5.56 21.07 4.83
CA GLY A 40 -5.28 22.06 5.87
C GLY A 40 -3.89 21.97 6.48
N GLY A 41 -2.92 21.36 5.79
CA GLY A 41 -1.57 21.13 6.33
C GLY A 41 -1.55 20.10 7.46
N GLY A 42 -0.78 20.34 8.52
CA GLY A 42 -0.66 19.41 9.66
C GLY A 42 0.37 18.29 9.44
N TRP A 43 0.09 17.13 10.03
CA TRP A 43 0.98 15.97 10.04
C TRP A 43 0.52 14.86 9.09
N ALA A 44 1.47 14.27 8.37
CA ALA A 44 1.31 12.99 7.70
C ALA A 44 1.91 11.88 8.57
N PHE A 45 1.10 10.91 8.97
CA PHE A 45 1.55 9.71 9.68
C PHE A 45 1.68 8.54 8.70
N ILE A 46 2.89 7.99 8.57
CA ILE A 46 3.21 6.92 7.61
C ILE A 46 3.75 5.69 8.34
N THR A 47 3.05 4.56 8.24
CA THR A 47 3.59 3.27 8.68
C THR A 47 4.60 2.74 7.67
N GLY A 48 5.75 2.26 8.13
CA GLY A 48 6.82 1.81 7.23
C GLY A 48 7.49 2.98 6.50
N GLY A 49 7.60 4.14 7.15
CA GLY A 49 8.18 5.35 6.58
C GLY A 49 9.71 5.36 6.48
N ASN A 50 10.39 4.27 6.88
CA ASN A 50 11.85 4.18 6.93
C ASN A 50 12.51 3.46 5.74
N SER A 51 11.73 3.13 4.70
CA SER A 51 12.25 2.60 3.44
C SER A 51 11.21 2.62 2.31
N GLY A 52 11.68 2.51 1.06
CA GLY A 52 10.85 2.20 -0.10
C GLY A 52 9.75 3.25 -0.35
N ILE A 53 8.51 2.78 -0.57
CA ILE A 53 7.36 3.65 -0.88
C ILE A 53 7.09 4.65 0.26
N GLY A 54 7.14 4.18 1.51
CA GLY A 54 6.83 5.02 2.68
C GLY A 54 7.84 6.14 2.87
N GLU A 55 9.14 5.84 2.69
CA GLU A 55 10.21 6.86 2.73
C GLU A 55 10.04 7.90 1.60
N ALA A 56 9.79 7.44 0.37
CA ALA A 56 9.59 8.34 -0.76
C ALA A 56 8.35 9.24 -0.57
N PHE A 57 7.26 8.67 -0.07
CA PHE A 57 6.05 9.43 0.26
C PHE A 57 6.33 10.47 1.35
N ALA A 58 6.99 10.09 2.43
CA ALA A 58 7.38 10.96 3.54
C ALA A 58 8.20 12.18 3.07
N LYS A 59 9.22 11.96 2.24
CA LYS A 59 10.04 13.01 1.62
C LYS A 59 9.21 13.97 0.76
N LYS A 60 8.26 13.44 -0.02
CA LYS A 60 7.44 14.25 -0.93
C LYS A 60 6.40 15.09 -0.18
N VAL A 61 5.73 14.55 0.84
CA VAL A 61 4.79 15.35 1.65
C VAL A 61 5.52 16.41 2.48
N ALA A 62 6.74 16.14 2.94
CA ALA A 62 7.59 17.15 3.56
C ALA A 62 7.94 18.30 2.61
N LYS A 63 8.28 17.97 1.35
CA LYS A 63 8.49 18.98 0.29
C LYS A 63 7.24 19.82 0.04
N MET A 64 6.05 19.24 0.19
CA MET A 64 4.76 19.96 0.13
C MET A 64 4.44 20.76 1.40
N GLY A 65 5.29 20.69 2.43
CA GLY A 65 5.18 21.48 3.65
C GLY A 65 4.29 20.87 4.74
N PHE A 66 4.11 19.55 4.74
CA PHE A 66 3.53 18.80 5.86
C PHE A 66 4.61 18.40 6.86
N ASN A 67 4.27 18.42 8.14
CA ASN A 67 5.06 17.71 9.15
C ASN A 67 4.91 16.20 8.95
N VAL A 68 5.89 15.40 9.38
CA VAL A 68 5.90 13.97 9.08
C VAL A 68 6.19 13.13 10.31
N ALA A 69 5.29 12.22 10.64
CA ALA A 69 5.50 11.17 11.62
C ALA A 69 5.74 9.83 10.87
N ILE A 70 6.95 9.29 10.96
CA ILE A 70 7.32 8.03 10.31
C ILE A 70 7.48 6.91 11.34
N LEU A 71 6.86 5.77 11.07
CA LEU A 71 6.97 4.57 11.89
C LEU A 71 7.80 3.49 11.19
N GLY A 72 8.65 2.80 11.95
CA GLY A 72 9.42 1.66 11.48
C GLY A 72 10.07 0.86 12.60
N GLN A 73 10.64 -0.30 12.28
CA GLN A 73 11.31 -1.17 13.27
C GLN A 73 12.79 -0.85 13.46
N ASN A 74 13.41 -0.15 12.50
CA ASN A 74 14.85 0.10 12.51
C ASN A 74 15.10 1.60 12.72
N GLU A 75 15.65 1.91 13.89
CA GLU A 75 15.92 3.27 14.34
C GLU A 75 16.92 4.00 13.43
N GLU A 76 18.03 3.35 13.06
CA GLU A 76 19.03 3.95 12.18
C GLU A 76 18.43 4.42 10.83
N ARG A 77 17.54 3.61 10.23
CA ARG A 77 16.85 3.96 8.98
C ARG A 77 15.81 5.06 9.19
N LEU A 78 15.14 5.09 10.33
CA LEU A 78 14.23 6.17 10.69
C LEU A 78 15.01 7.49 10.81
N THR A 79 16.16 7.48 11.49
CA THR A 79 17.05 8.63 11.62
C THR A 79 17.55 9.09 10.25
N LYS A 80 18.03 8.17 9.38
CA LYS A 80 18.44 8.52 8.01
C LYS A 80 17.31 9.16 7.21
N THR A 81 16.09 8.64 7.33
CA THR A 81 14.93 9.23 6.65
C THR A 81 14.60 10.61 7.20
N ALA A 82 14.63 10.78 8.52
CA ALA A 82 14.38 12.08 9.15
C ALA A 82 15.41 13.14 8.75
N THR A 83 16.70 12.78 8.71
CA THR A 83 17.76 13.66 8.20
C THR A 83 17.47 14.08 6.76
N ALA A 84 17.18 13.13 5.87
CA ALA A 84 16.87 13.44 4.48
C ALA A 84 15.62 14.31 4.31
N ILE A 85 14.61 14.17 5.19
CA ILE A 85 13.45 15.05 5.20
C ILE A 85 13.83 16.48 5.61
N ASN A 86 14.62 16.62 6.67
CA ASN A 86 15.10 17.94 7.14
C ASN A 86 15.98 18.65 6.10
N GLU A 87 16.77 17.89 5.32
CA GLU A 87 17.54 18.42 4.18
C GLU A 87 16.64 18.94 3.05
N ILE A 88 15.50 18.29 2.80
CA ILE A 88 14.52 18.70 1.79
C ILE A 88 13.76 19.96 2.24
N ASN A 89 13.37 20.02 3.51
CA ASN A 89 12.63 21.13 4.07
C ASN A 89 12.89 21.26 5.57
N SER A 90 13.72 22.22 5.96
CA SER A 90 14.10 22.44 7.37
C SER A 90 12.99 23.08 8.22
N GLN A 91 11.88 23.51 7.60
CA GLN A 91 10.76 24.14 8.31
C GLN A 91 9.71 23.14 8.80
N VAL A 92 9.72 21.91 8.29
CA VAL A 92 8.78 20.88 8.74
C VAL A 92 9.32 20.14 9.95
N LEU A 93 8.42 19.71 10.82
CA LEU A 93 8.75 18.88 11.96
C LEU A 93 8.74 17.41 11.54
N VAL A 94 9.70 16.65 12.04
CA VAL A 94 9.78 15.20 11.81
C VAL A 94 9.74 14.46 13.14
N LYS A 95 8.87 13.46 13.23
CA LYS A 95 8.77 12.55 14.37
C LYS A 95 9.07 11.13 13.91
N THR A 96 9.99 10.45 14.59
CA THR A 96 10.28 9.04 14.37
C THR A 96 9.62 8.20 15.46
N ILE A 97 9.03 7.07 15.08
CA ILE A 97 8.38 6.14 16.00
C ILE A 97 8.93 4.74 15.75
N VAL A 98 9.63 4.18 16.74
CA VAL A 98 10.15 2.81 16.68
C VAL A 98 9.10 1.86 17.24
N ALA A 99 8.58 0.96 16.39
CA ALA A 99 7.60 -0.04 16.80
C ALA A 99 7.58 -1.27 15.87
N ASP A 100 7.30 -2.44 16.43
CA ASP A 100 7.03 -3.66 15.66
C ASP A 100 5.52 -3.94 15.62
N LEU A 101 4.92 -3.72 14.43
CA LEU A 101 3.49 -3.95 14.19
C LEU A 101 3.06 -5.43 14.28
N SER A 102 3.99 -6.37 14.38
CA SER A 102 3.66 -7.80 14.54
C SER A 102 3.46 -8.24 16.00
N GLY A 103 3.67 -7.33 16.96
CA GLY A 103 3.47 -7.55 18.39
C GLY A 103 2.00 -7.68 18.80
N ASP A 104 1.73 -7.48 20.09
CA ASP A 104 0.37 -7.38 20.61
C ASP A 104 -0.29 -6.11 20.05
N ALA A 105 -1.33 -6.28 19.23
CA ALA A 105 -1.89 -5.19 18.45
C ALA A 105 -2.46 -4.06 19.31
N VAL A 106 -3.02 -4.37 20.49
CA VAL A 106 -3.59 -3.37 21.41
C VAL A 106 -2.45 -2.55 22.00
N LYS A 107 -1.48 -3.22 22.64
CA LYS A 107 -0.36 -2.55 23.30
C LYS A 107 0.50 -1.74 22.34
N VAL A 108 0.78 -2.29 21.16
CA VAL A 108 1.56 -1.60 20.12
C VAL A 108 0.78 -0.37 19.62
N THR A 109 -0.53 -0.47 19.44
CA THR A 109 -1.36 0.67 19.03
C THR A 109 -1.37 1.76 20.10
N GLU A 110 -1.56 1.42 21.37
CA GLU A 110 -1.51 2.37 22.49
C GLU A 110 -0.16 3.12 22.52
N GLN A 111 0.95 2.39 22.41
CA GLN A 111 2.30 2.97 22.37
C GLN A 111 2.48 3.96 21.22
N ILE A 112 1.97 3.64 20.02
CA ILE A 112 2.07 4.50 18.84
C ILE A 112 1.16 5.73 19.00
N VAL A 113 -0.08 5.52 19.42
CA VAL A 113 -1.09 6.59 19.54
C VAL A 113 -0.66 7.60 20.60
N HIS A 114 -0.13 7.15 21.74
CA HIS A 114 0.42 8.04 22.77
C HIS A 114 1.52 8.96 22.20
N GLN A 115 2.38 8.45 21.33
CA GLN A 115 3.41 9.26 20.68
C GLN A 115 2.85 10.25 19.64
N LEU A 116 1.65 10.01 19.13
CA LEU A 116 0.96 10.87 18.17
C LEU A 116 0.02 11.88 18.85
N GLU A 117 -0.08 11.88 20.18
CA GLU A 117 -0.93 12.84 20.90
C GLU A 117 -0.52 14.29 20.63
N GLY A 118 -1.53 15.15 20.50
CA GLY A 118 -1.35 16.58 20.19
C GLY A 118 -0.98 16.88 18.72
N LEU A 119 -0.74 15.87 17.87
CA LEU A 119 -0.46 16.11 16.46
C LEU A 119 -1.77 16.28 15.67
N ASP A 120 -1.90 17.40 14.94
CA ASP A 120 -2.98 17.60 13.96
C ASP A 120 -2.72 16.74 12.70
N ILE A 121 -3.09 15.46 12.75
CA ILE A 121 -2.85 14.51 11.66
C ILE A 121 -3.90 14.69 10.56
N SER A 122 -3.45 15.00 9.36
CA SER A 122 -4.29 15.20 8.17
C SER A 122 -4.19 14.08 7.15
N ILE A 123 -3.10 13.33 7.17
CA ILE A 123 -2.85 12.21 6.26
C ILE A 123 -2.46 10.98 7.08
N LEU A 124 -3.22 9.90 6.95
CA LEU A 124 -2.88 8.57 7.46
C LEU A 124 -2.47 7.70 6.28
N PHE A 125 -1.24 7.17 6.30
CA PHE A 125 -0.77 6.23 5.28
C PHE A 125 -0.37 4.90 5.89
N PHE A 126 -1.27 3.92 5.76
CA PHE A 126 -1.05 2.53 6.17
C PHE A 126 -0.26 1.80 5.07
N ASN A 127 1.04 2.06 5.06
CA ASN A 127 1.97 1.55 4.04
C ASN A 127 2.77 0.32 4.49
N ALA A 128 3.02 0.16 5.79
CA ALA A 128 3.83 -0.94 6.29
C ALA A 128 3.29 -2.31 5.83
N GLY A 129 4.19 -3.26 5.70
CA GLY A 129 3.85 -4.63 5.43
C GLY A 129 4.97 -5.35 4.71
N TYR A 130 4.93 -6.67 4.76
CA TYR A 130 5.95 -7.50 4.13
C TYR A 130 5.37 -8.83 3.65
N GLY A 131 6.10 -9.48 2.75
CA GLY A 131 5.83 -10.81 2.21
C GLY A 131 6.54 -11.88 3.04
N VAL A 132 5.94 -13.07 3.11
CA VAL A 132 6.55 -14.31 3.60
C VAL A 132 6.17 -15.38 2.59
N GLN A 133 7.16 -16.16 2.15
CA GLN A 133 6.95 -17.19 1.15
C GLN A 133 7.03 -18.59 1.78
N GLU A 134 5.90 -19.06 2.30
CA GLU A 134 5.80 -20.32 3.04
C GLU A 134 4.47 -21.01 2.72
N LEU A 135 4.40 -22.34 2.87
CA LEU A 135 3.14 -23.06 2.73
C LEU A 135 2.16 -22.60 3.80
N SER A 136 1.00 -22.08 3.39
CA SER A 136 0.00 -21.56 4.33
C SER A 136 -0.65 -22.62 5.21
N SER A 137 -0.52 -23.90 4.84
CA SER A 137 -0.91 -25.04 5.65
C SER A 137 0.12 -25.39 6.74
N SER A 138 1.31 -24.80 6.71
CA SER A 138 2.35 -25.01 7.72
C SER A 138 2.26 -23.92 8.78
N PRO A 139 2.01 -24.25 10.05
CA PRO A 139 2.08 -23.28 11.13
C PRO A 139 3.46 -22.63 11.17
N SER A 140 3.50 -21.31 11.15
CA SER A 140 4.75 -20.54 11.19
C SER A 140 4.54 -19.22 11.91
N ALA A 141 5.49 -18.90 12.79
CA ALA A 141 5.54 -17.60 13.46
C ALA A 141 5.64 -16.45 12.44
N ASN A 142 6.31 -16.66 11.30
CA ASN A 142 6.47 -15.63 10.27
C ASN A 142 5.14 -15.28 9.60
N LEU A 143 4.34 -16.29 9.24
CA LEU A 143 3.01 -16.10 8.66
C LEU A 143 2.08 -15.37 9.63
N LEU A 144 2.11 -15.73 10.91
CA LEU A 144 1.30 -15.05 11.93
C LEU A 144 1.77 -13.60 12.16
N ARG A 145 3.08 -13.36 12.23
CA ARG A 145 3.64 -12.00 12.32
C ARG A 145 3.27 -11.15 11.11
N GLN A 146 3.30 -11.74 9.91
CA GLN A 146 2.86 -11.08 8.68
C GLN A 146 1.38 -10.69 8.76
N PHE A 147 0.52 -11.61 9.17
CA PHE A 147 -0.90 -11.34 9.33
C PHE A 147 -1.16 -10.21 10.35
N ARG A 148 -0.50 -10.25 11.51
CA ARG A 148 -0.59 -9.21 12.55
C ARG A 148 -0.14 -7.85 12.03
N SER A 149 1.03 -7.78 11.39
CA SER A 149 1.59 -6.54 10.89
C SER A 149 0.82 -5.98 9.69
N ASN A 150 0.36 -6.82 8.77
CA ASN A 150 -0.29 -6.35 7.55
C ASN A 150 -1.77 -5.99 7.78
N ILE A 151 -2.45 -6.66 8.71
CA ILE A 151 -3.88 -6.49 8.97
C ILE A 151 -4.14 -5.99 10.39
N VAL A 152 -3.87 -6.83 11.39
CA VAL A 152 -4.44 -6.65 12.75
C VAL A 152 -4.05 -5.31 13.34
N THR A 153 -2.75 -4.99 13.39
CA THR A 153 -2.28 -3.74 14.00
C THR A 153 -2.64 -2.52 13.15
N HIS A 154 -2.69 -2.64 11.82
CA HIS A 154 -3.23 -1.56 10.97
C HIS A 154 -4.69 -1.28 11.26
N GLN A 155 -5.50 -2.32 11.48
CA GLN A 155 -6.91 -2.17 11.82
C GLN A 155 -7.09 -1.44 13.15
N TYR A 156 -6.33 -1.80 14.19
CA TYR A 156 -6.37 -1.11 15.49
C TYR A 156 -5.92 0.36 15.37
N LEU A 157 -4.82 0.63 14.65
CA LEU A 157 -4.36 1.99 14.39
C LEU A 157 -5.41 2.80 13.62
N PHE A 158 -6.02 2.21 12.59
CA PHE A 158 -7.09 2.83 11.82
C PHE A 158 -8.28 3.18 12.70
N GLN A 159 -8.82 2.22 13.46
CA GLN A 159 -9.96 2.44 14.35
C GLN A 159 -9.70 3.51 15.42
N THR A 160 -8.45 3.64 15.87
CA THR A 160 -8.08 4.65 16.88
C THR A 160 -7.83 6.03 16.30
N LEU A 161 -7.22 6.11 15.11
CA LEU A 161 -6.79 7.38 14.50
C LEU A 161 -7.84 7.99 13.57
N TYR A 162 -8.68 7.17 12.93
CA TYR A 162 -9.69 7.63 11.98
C TYR A 162 -10.74 8.58 12.61
N PRO A 163 -11.28 8.33 13.83
CA PRO A 163 -12.22 9.27 14.45
C PRO A 163 -11.61 10.66 14.67
N LYS A 164 -10.32 10.73 15.03
CA LYS A 164 -9.59 12.00 15.19
C LYS A 164 -9.43 12.73 13.85
N LEU A 165 -9.16 11.99 12.76
CA LEU A 165 -9.09 12.55 11.42
C LEU A 165 -10.47 13.08 10.96
N ALA A 166 -11.54 12.34 11.24
CA ALA A 166 -12.91 12.70 10.88
C ALA A 166 -13.40 13.94 11.64
N SER A 167 -13.01 14.09 12.91
CA SER A 167 -13.43 15.24 13.72
C SER A 167 -12.85 16.57 13.22
N ARG A 168 -11.70 16.57 12.54
CA ARG A 168 -11.08 17.77 11.94
C ARG A 168 -12.03 18.57 11.04
N ARG A 169 -12.89 17.88 10.29
CA ARG A 169 -13.88 18.53 9.43
C ARG A 169 -15.08 19.02 10.22
N ILE A 170 -15.58 18.20 11.14
CA ILE A 170 -16.78 18.50 11.95
C ILE A 170 -16.55 19.75 12.81
N GLU A 171 -15.34 19.91 13.35
CA GLU A 171 -14.96 20.99 14.25
C GLU A 171 -14.54 22.28 13.52
N SER A 172 -14.32 22.22 12.19
CA SER A 172 -13.83 23.37 11.41
C SER A 172 -14.97 24.27 10.96
N GLN A 173 -14.96 25.55 11.39
CA GLN A 173 -15.84 26.58 10.82
C GLN A 173 -15.54 26.87 9.33
N GLU A 174 -14.31 26.59 8.88
CA GLU A 174 -13.91 26.62 7.48
C GLU A 174 -14.10 25.22 6.86
N VAL A 175 -15.36 24.84 6.59
CA VAL A 175 -15.76 23.50 6.12
C VAL A 175 -15.08 23.09 4.80
N ALA A 176 -14.57 24.03 4.01
CA ALA A 176 -14.02 23.77 2.68
C ALA A 176 -12.55 23.29 2.65
N THR A 177 -11.74 23.50 3.69
CA THR A 177 -10.26 23.43 3.62
C THR A 177 -9.58 22.46 4.60
N LYS A 178 -10.33 21.70 5.40
CA LYS A 178 -9.79 20.68 6.34
C LYS A 178 -10.30 19.26 6.07
N ARG A 179 -10.17 18.78 4.83
CA ARG A 179 -10.40 17.35 4.54
C ARG A 179 -9.31 16.50 5.19
N GLY A 180 -9.59 15.21 5.38
CA GLY A 180 -8.58 14.21 5.75
C GLY A 180 -8.19 13.35 4.55
N ALA A 181 -7.09 12.63 4.67
CA ALA A 181 -6.71 11.59 3.71
C ALA A 181 -6.32 10.29 4.40
N VAL A 182 -6.79 9.15 3.89
CA VAL A 182 -6.38 7.81 4.29
C VAL A 182 -5.87 7.05 3.08
N LEU A 183 -4.67 6.50 3.18
CA LEU A 183 -4.03 5.74 2.11
C LEU A 183 -3.68 4.34 2.60
N PHE A 184 -3.80 3.37 1.68
CA PHE A 184 -3.47 1.97 1.92
C PHE A 184 -2.55 1.44 0.82
N THR A 185 -1.42 0.83 1.21
CA THR A 185 -0.56 0.11 0.26
C THR A 185 -1.00 -1.35 0.14
N ALA A 186 -1.82 -1.63 -0.89
CA ALA A 186 -2.17 -2.98 -1.31
C ALA A 186 -1.03 -3.60 -2.15
N SER A 187 -1.34 -4.43 -3.15
CA SER A 187 -0.37 -5.01 -4.08
C SER A 187 -1.07 -5.68 -5.26
N CYS A 188 -0.41 -5.79 -6.42
CA CYS A 188 -0.88 -6.65 -7.52
C CYS A 188 -0.99 -8.13 -7.12
N ALA A 189 -0.32 -8.55 -6.04
CA ALA A 189 -0.50 -9.88 -5.43
C ALA A 189 -1.92 -10.12 -4.90
N ALA A 190 -2.76 -9.09 -4.81
CA ALA A 190 -4.18 -9.23 -4.52
C ALA A 190 -4.99 -9.81 -5.70
N PHE A 191 -4.45 -9.81 -6.92
CA PHE A 191 -5.20 -10.22 -8.12
C PHE A 191 -4.94 -11.66 -8.54
N ILE A 192 -3.82 -12.24 -8.12
CA ILE A 192 -3.35 -13.54 -8.60
C ILE A 192 -3.04 -14.44 -7.42
N GLN A 193 -3.39 -15.71 -7.58
CA GLN A 193 -3.15 -16.76 -6.61
C GLN A 193 -1.74 -17.32 -6.80
N PHE A 194 -0.74 -16.70 -6.17
CA PHE A 194 0.63 -17.24 -6.16
C PHE A 194 0.81 -18.28 -5.04
N PRO A 195 1.29 -19.51 -5.35
CA PRO A 195 1.65 -20.49 -4.33
C PRO A 195 2.67 -19.90 -3.35
N LEU A 196 2.59 -20.34 -2.09
CA LEU A 196 3.46 -19.91 -0.98
C LEU A 196 3.31 -18.44 -0.54
N MET A 197 2.57 -17.62 -1.29
CA MET A 197 2.30 -16.22 -0.95
C MET A 197 0.82 -15.99 -0.63
N ALA A 198 0.09 -17.06 -0.25
CA ALA A 198 -1.36 -16.97 -0.09
C ALA A 198 -1.76 -16.02 1.06
N VAL A 199 -1.07 -16.07 2.20
CA VAL A 199 -1.30 -15.13 3.32
C VAL A 199 -0.98 -13.70 2.88
N TYR A 200 0.14 -13.48 2.19
CA TYR A 200 0.49 -12.15 1.68
C TYR A 200 -0.60 -11.60 0.75
N GLY A 201 -0.95 -12.34 -0.30
CA GLY A 201 -1.98 -11.95 -1.27
C GLY A 201 -3.32 -11.68 -0.61
N ALA A 202 -3.75 -12.54 0.32
CA ALA A 202 -4.97 -12.34 1.10
C ALA A 202 -4.92 -11.06 1.94
N THR A 203 -3.80 -10.78 2.62
CA THR A 203 -3.66 -9.54 3.43
C THR A 203 -3.71 -8.27 2.58
N LYS A 204 -3.13 -8.30 1.37
CA LYS A 204 -3.15 -7.16 0.45
C LYS A 204 -4.51 -7.00 -0.24
N ALA A 205 -5.23 -8.10 -0.49
CA ALA A 205 -6.61 -8.05 -0.95
C ALA A 205 -7.53 -7.44 0.11
N TYR A 206 -7.43 -7.88 1.38
CA TYR A 206 -8.16 -7.30 2.51
C TYR A 206 -7.91 -5.78 2.60
N LEU A 207 -6.65 -5.37 2.66
CA LEU A 207 -6.30 -3.97 2.92
C LEU A 207 -6.76 -3.05 1.79
N GLY A 208 -6.60 -3.49 0.53
CA GLY A 208 -7.06 -2.73 -0.62
C GLY A 208 -8.59 -2.59 -0.66
N HIS A 209 -9.31 -3.69 -0.43
CA HIS A 209 -10.78 -3.68 -0.44
C HIS A 209 -11.38 -2.93 0.75
N LEU A 210 -10.74 -3.01 1.92
CA LEU A 210 -11.10 -2.19 3.08
C LEU A 210 -11.10 -0.70 2.72
N GLY A 211 -10.04 -0.20 2.07
CA GLY A 211 -9.96 1.19 1.64
C GLY A 211 -11.04 1.58 0.63
N GLU A 212 -11.42 0.67 -0.27
CA GLU A 212 -12.49 0.92 -1.26
C GLU A 212 -13.86 0.99 -0.61
N CYS A 213 -14.16 0.09 0.33
CA CYS A 213 -15.40 0.14 1.10
C CYS A 213 -15.44 1.41 1.97
N LEU A 214 -14.34 1.71 2.66
CA LEU A 214 -14.21 2.92 3.49
C LEU A 214 -14.45 4.19 2.67
N ALA A 215 -13.98 4.27 1.42
CA ALA A 215 -14.19 5.43 0.57
C ALA A 215 -15.68 5.79 0.40
N THR A 216 -16.59 4.81 0.47
CA THR A 216 -18.04 5.02 0.32
C THR A 216 -18.69 5.71 1.52
N GLU A 217 -18.13 5.55 2.71
CA GLU A 217 -18.61 6.18 3.95
C GLU A 217 -17.75 7.39 4.37
N ALA A 218 -16.49 7.45 3.95
CA ALA A 218 -15.52 8.46 4.35
C ALA A 218 -15.80 9.86 3.79
N ASP A 219 -16.46 9.96 2.62
CA ASP A 219 -16.74 11.26 2.00
C ASP A 219 -17.72 12.11 2.84
N TYR A 220 -18.63 11.47 3.58
CA TYR A 220 -19.49 12.14 4.56
C TYR A 220 -18.68 12.91 5.62
N TYR A 221 -17.58 12.32 6.06
CA TYR A 221 -16.62 12.93 7.00
C TYR A 221 -15.58 13.81 6.30
N GLY A 222 -15.71 14.00 4.98
CA GLY A 222 -14.76 14.67 4.10
C GLY A 222 -13.36 14.12 4.20
N ILE A 223 -13.24 12.80 4.22
CA ILE A 223 -11.98 12.09 4.13
C ILE A 223 -11.86 11.47 2.74
N ASP A 224 -10.77 11.80 2.05
CA ASP A 224 -10.41 11.14 0.80
C ASP A 224 -9.68 9.84 1.11
N VAL A 225 -10.04 8.75 0.43
CA VAL A 225 -9.42 7.44 0.64
C VAL A 225 -8.80 6.94 -0.65
N LEU A 226 -7.59 6.37 -0.58
CA LEU A 226 -6.91 5.76 -1.72
C LEU A 226 -6.27 4.42 -1.35
N SER A 227 -6.70 3.37 -2.04
CA SER A 227 -6.00 2.09 -2.11
C SER A 227 -5.10 2.06 -3.35
N ILE A 228 -3.78 2.07 -3.14
CA ILE A 228 -2.81 1.90 -4.23
C ILE A 228 -2.40 0.43 -4.31
N TYR A 229 -2.32 -0.11 -5.53
CA TYR A 229 -1.93 -1.49 -5.81
C TYR A 229 -0.63 -1.50 -6.64
N PRO A 230 0.54 -1.42 -5.97
CA PRO A 230 1.82 -1.50 -6.68
C PRO A 230 2.07 -2.89 -7.25
N GLY A 231 2.66 -2.92 -8.44
CA GLY A 231 3.46 -4.04 -8.92
C GLY A 231 4.81 -4.10 -8.22
N ASP A 232 5.80 -4.72 -8.86
CA ASP A 232 7.15 -4.81 -8.33
C ASP A 232 7.77 -3.42 -8.17
N VAL A 233 8.39 -3.19 -7.02
CA VAL A 233 9.03 -1.93 -6.64
C VAL A 233 10.44 -2.21 -6.14
N ASN A 234 11.41 -1.43 -6.61
CA ASN A 234 12.81 -1.46 -6.20
C ASN A 234 12.95 -1.03 -4.74
N THR A 235 12.72 -1.98 -3.85
CA THR A 235 12.75 -1.85 -2.40
C THR A 235 13.39 -3.09 -1.79
N ARG A 236 13.58 -3.06 -0.47
CA ARG A 236 14.10 -4.19 0.30
C ARG A 236 13.09 -5.34 0.48
N PHE A 237 12.00 -5.35 -0.27
CA PHE A 237 10.98 -6.40 -0.18
C PHE A 237 11.56 -7.79 -0.51
N TRP A 238 12.34 -7.88 -1.59
CA TRP A 238 12.96 -9.12 -2.01
C TRP A 238 14.10 -9.59 -1.09
N GLU A 239 14.85 -8.65 -0.51
CA GLU A 239 15.82 -8.93 0.55
C GLU A 239 15.14 -9.62 1.74
N ARG A 240 13.97 -9.14 2.16
CA ARG A 240 13.21 -9.75 3.28
C ARG A 240 12.65 -11.14 2.96
N LEU A 241 12.42 -11.43 1.68
CA LEU A 241 12.04 -12.77 1.22
C LEU A 241 13.26 -13.70 1.08
N ASN A 242 14.48 -13.21 1.33
CA ASN A 242 15.73 -13.92 1.06
C ASN A 242 15.81 -14.45 -0.38
N GLN A 243 15.27 -13.70 -1.34
CA GLN A 243 15.27 -14.08 -2.75
C GLN A 243 16.12 -13.14 -3.59
N LYS A 244 16.85 -13.73 -4.54
CA LYS A 244 17.50 -12.98 -5.61
C LYS A 244 16.43 -12.57 -6.61
N VAL A 245 16.36 -11.27 -6.87
CA VAL A 245 15.51 -10.71 -7.92
C VAL A 245 16.12 -11.09 -9.26
N SER A 246 15.31 -11.53 -10.22
CA SER A 246 15.81 -11.75 -11.57
C SER A 246 16.13 -10.39 -12.22
N PRO A 247 17.15 -10.29 -13.09
CA PRO A 247 17.49 -9.02 -13.75
C PRO A 247 16.31 -8.41 -14.54
N ILE A 248 15.42 -9.27 -15.05
CA ILE A 248 14.21 -8.85 -15.77
C ILE A 248 13.22 -8.17 -14.80
N ILE A 249 12.97 -8.76 -13.64
CA ILE A 249 12.09 -8.18 -12.62
C ILE A 249 12.67 -6.87 -12.09
N GLU A 250 13.97 -6.81 -11.85
CA GLU A 250 14.65 -5.59 -11.39
C GLU A 250 14.53 -4.45 -12.42
N LYS A 251 14.79 -4.74 -13.69
CA LYS A 251 14.68 -3.75 -14.79
C LYS A 251 13.25 -3.25 -14.99
N LEU A 252 12.26 -4.11 -14.75
CA LEU A 252 10.86 -3.79 -14.91
C LEU A 252 10.23 -3.15 -13.66
N SER A 253 10.87 -3.30 -12.50
CA SER A 253 10.41 -2.74 -11.24
C SER A 253 10.42 -1.21 -11.26
N GLN A 254 9.39 -0.61 -10.70
CA GLN A 254 9.31 0.85 -10.55
C GLN A 254 10.04 1.32 -9.28
N SER A 255 10.37 2.60 -9.18
CA SER A 255 10.92 3.18 -7.94
C SER A 255 9.81 3.42 -6.91
N GLY A 256 10.19 3.50 -5.63
CA GLY A 256 9.29 3.96 -4.57
C GLY A 256 8.77 5.38 -4.83
N ASP A 257 9.61 6.25 -5.41
CA ASP A 257 9.25 7.60 -5.85
C ASP A 257 8.09 7.60 -6.84
N ASN A 258 8.12 6.75 -7.86
CA ASN A 258 7.06 6.69 -8.86
C ASN A 258 5.71 6.30 -8.22
N VAL A 259 5.73 5.35 -7.29
CA VAL A 259 4.52 4.93 -6.55
C VAL A 259 4.01 6.07 -5.67
N ALA A 260 4.92 6.77 -4.96
CA ALA A 260 4.55 7.88 -4.10
C ALA A 260 4.01 9.09 -4.89
N ASP A 261 4.63 9.44 -6.02
CA ASP A 261 4.14 10.49 -6.92
C ASP A 261 2.76 10.17 -7.46
N LEU A 262 2.54 8.91 -7.85
CA LEU A 262 1.25 8.46 -8.33
C LEU A 262 0.21 8.49 -7.21
N ALA A 263 0.54 8.05 -6.00
CA ALA A 263 -0.36 8.11 -4.85
C ALA A 263 -0.79 9.56 -4.53
N LEU A 264 0.17 10.48 -4.45
CA LEU A 264 -0.07 11.91 -4.19
C LEU A 264 -0.86 12.58 -5.32
N SER A 265 -0.65 12.15 -6.56
CA SER A 265 -1.42 12.63 -7.72
C SER A 265 -2.84 12.05 -7.78
N SER A 266 -3.14 11.00 -7.03
CA SER A 266 -4.41 10.27 -7.12
C SER A 266 -5.36 10.54 -5.96
N ILE A 267 -4.81 10.75 -4.76
CA ILE A 267 -5.61 11.01 -3.57
C ILE A 267 -6.49 12.25 -3.77
N GLY A 268 -7.78 12.12 -3.46
CA GLY A 268 -8.79 13.16 -3.73
C GLY A 268 -9.37 13.17 -5.14
N ARG A 269 -9.00 12.21 -6.00
CA ARG A 269 -9.58 12.01 -7.34
C ARG A 269 -10.21 10.64 -7.53
N VAL A 270 -9.52 9.61 -7.05
CA VAL A 270 -9.90 8.20 -7.20
C VAL A 270 -9.62 7.46 -5.90
N SER A 271 -10.36 6.38 -5.66
CA SER A 271 -10.18 5.55 -4.47
C SER A 271 -9.39 4.27 -4.72
N ARG A 272 -9.19 3.89 -5.98
CA ARG A 272 -8.45 2.70 -6.39
C ARG A 272 -7.50 3.05 -7.52
N LEU A 273 -6.25 2.58 -7.43
CA LEU A 273 -5.30 2.76 -8.52
C LEU A 273 -4.22 1.68 -8.55
N ASP A 274 -3.91 1.19 -9.76
CA ASP A 274 -2.82 0.24 -10.00
C ASP A 274 -1.54 0.97 -10.42
N SER A 275 -0.40 0.68 -9.78
CA SER A 275 0.88 1.35 -10.04
C SER A 275 1.87 0.41 -10.73
N GLY A 276 2.41 0.85 -11.86
CA GLY A 276 3.39 0.10 -12.66
C GLY A 276 2.75 -0.86 -13.67
N PHE A 277 3.50 -1.15 -14.74
CA PHE A 277 3.01 -1.93 -15.88
C PHE A 277 2.51 -3.33 -15.50
N GLN A 278 3.17 -3.98 -14.53
CA GLN A 278 2.79 -5.30 -14.04
C GLN A 278 1.40 -5.26 -13.38
N SER A 279 1.17 -4.33 -12.46
CA SER A 279 -0.14 -4.22 -11.78
C SER A 279 -1.26 -3.93 -12.78
N VAL A 280 -1.02 -3.00 -13.71
CA VAL A 280 -1.96 -2.66 -14.79
C VAL A 280 -2.23 -3.85 -15.70
N GLY A 281 -1.19 -4.57 -16.14
CA GLY A 281 -1.33 -5.74 -17.01
C GLY A 281 -2.12 -6.85 -16.33
N LEU A 282 -1.80 -7.16 -15.07
CA LEU A 282 -2.51 -8.18 -14.30
C LEU A 282 -3.97 -7.82 -14.04
N ARG A 283 -4.27 -6.53 -13.81
CA ARG A 283 -5.64 -6.04 -13.74
C ARG A 283 -6.41 -6.30 -15.03
N ILE A 284 -5.82 -5.99 -16.18
CA ILE A 284 -6.47 -6.18 -17.48
C ILE A 284 -6.68 -7.68 -17.75
N ILE A 285 -5.66 -8.50 -17.49
CA ILE A 285 -5.74 -9.96 -17.66
C ILE A 285 -6.87 -10.54 -16.80
N THR A 286 -6.98 -10.15 -15.54
CA THR A 286 -8.03 -10.66 -14.62
C THR A 286 -9.43 -10.15 -14.94
N LYS A 287 -9.58 -9.13 -15.80
CA LYS A 287 -10.88 -8.75 -16.38
C LYS A 287 -11.31 -9.64 -17.55
N ILE A 288 -10.36 -10.31 -18.20
CA ILE A 288 -10.60 -11.12 -19.41
C ILE A 288 -10.64 -12.61 -19.05
N ILE A 289 -9.77 -13.04 -18.15
CA ILE A 289 -9.57 -14.43 -17.76
C ILE A 289 -10.18 -14.66 -16.38
N ASP A 290 -11.15 -15.58 -16.31
CA ASP A 290 -11.76 -15.98 -15.03
C ASP A 290 -10.73 -16.57 -14.06
N ALA A 291 -10.96 -16.35 -12.77
CA ALA A 291 -10.07 -16.81 -11.71
C ALA A 291 -9.89 -18.33 -11.72
N ASN A 292 -10.92 -19.12 -12.08
CA ASN A 292 -10.78 -20.59 -12.13
C ASN A 292 -9.77 -21.03 -13.19
N LEU A 293 -9.70 -20.34 -14.33
CA LEU A 293 -8.72 -20.65 -15.38
C LEU A 293 -7.30 -20.30 -14.93
N ILE A 294 -7.13 -19.13 -14.29
CA ILE A 294 -5.84 -18.74 -13.69
C ILE A 294 -5.41 -19.76 -12.65
N ILE A 295 -6.30 -20.13 -11.73
CA ILE A 295 -6.03 -21.13 -10.69
C ILE A 295 -5.66 -22.49 -11.31
N ALA A 296 -6.37 -22.92 -12.35
CA ALA A 296 -6.07 -24.18 -13.05
C ALA A 296 -4.68 -24.15 -13.70
N LEU A 297 -4.28 -23.03 -14.30
CA LEU A 297 -2.94 -22.84 -14.86
C LEU A 297 -1.87 -22.84 -13.77
N VAL A 298 -2.08 -22.10 -12.68
CA VAL A 298 -1.15 -22.06 -11.54
C VAL A 298 -0.98 -23.45 -10.92
N LYS A 299 -2.06 -24.22 -10.76
CA LYS A 299 -1.99 -25.60 -10.22
C LYS A 299 -1.06 -26.50 -11.03
N LYS A 300 -0.93 -26.31 -12.35
CA LYS A 300 -0.02 -27.09 -13.20
C LYS A 300 1.46 -26.79 -12.92
N VAL A 301 1.79 -25.55 -12.56
CA VAL A 301 3.18 -25.11 -12.32
C VAL A 301 3.56 -25.07 -10.83
N ALA A 302 2.59 -25.05 -9.93
CA ALA A 302 2.79 -24.96 -8.48
C ALA A 302 3.72 -26.04 -7.90
N PRO A 303 3.64 -27.34 -8.29
CA PRO A 303 4.52 -28.36 -7.73
C PRO A 303 6.01 -28.08 -7.98
N GLN A 304 6.36 -27.51 -9.13
CA GLN A 304 7.74 -27.15 -9.46
C GLN A 304 8.23 -25.97 -8.61
N MET A 305 7.37 -24.95 -8.41
CA MET A 305 7.69 -23.80 -7.56
C MET A 305 7.90 -24.21 -6.10
N ILE A 306 6.99 -25.05 -5.57
CA ILE A 306 7.06 -25.52 -4.18
C ILE A 306 8.33 -26.34 -3.95
N LYS A 307 8.65 -27.26 -4.86
CA LYS A 307 9.90 -28.05 -4.78
C LYS A 307 11.14 -27.17 -4.79
N LYS A 308 11.20 -26.19 -5.69
CA LYS A 308 12.35 -25.28 -5.81
C LYS A 308 12.60 -24.50 -4.51
N ILE A 309 11.53 -23.95 -3.91
CA ILE A 309 11.67 -23.13 -2.70
C ILE A 309 12.02 -23.97 -1.47
N ASN A 310 11.44 -25.17 -1.34
CA ASN A 310 11.82 -26.10 -0.27
C ASN A 310 13.27 -26.60 -0.41
N PHE A 311 13.80 -26.67 -1.63
CA PHE A 311 15.20 -27.01 -1.87
C PHE A 311 16.12 -25.85 -1.49
N ASP A 312 15.81 -24.64 -1.96
CA ASP A 312 16.55 -23.41 -1.65
C ASP A 312 16.55 -23.09 -0.15
N SER A 313 15.48 -23.44 0.60
CA SER A 313 15.42 -23.24 2.05
C SER A 313 16.33 -24.23 2.80
N LYS A 314 16.35 -25.51 2.38
CA LYS A 314 17.22 -26.54 2.98
C LYS A 314 18.70 -26.30 2.72
N GLU A 315 19.06 -25.83 1.52
CA GLU A 315 20.46 -25.46 1.24
C GLU A 315 20.93 -24.28 2.11
N LYS A 316 20.05 -23.32 2.39
CA LYS A 316 20.36 -22.18 3.28
C LYS A 316 20.49 -22.59 4.74
N GLU A 317 19.64 -23.49 5.23
CA GLU A 317 19.77 -24.06 6.58
C GLU A 317 21.09 -24.83 6.74
N ASN A 318 21.50 -25.58 5.72
CA ASN A 318 22.76 -26.33 5.72
C ASN A 318 24.02 -25.44 5.58
N GLN A 319 23.91 -24.25 5.00
CA GLN A 319 25.02 -23.28 4.90
C GLN A 319 25.17 -22.38 6.14
N ALA A 320 24.16 -22.37 7.01
CA ALA A 320 24.15 -21.59 8.25
C ALA A 320 24.57 -22.41 9.50
N GLN A 321 24.87 -23.70 9.32
CA GLN A 321 25.48 -24.61 10.30
C GLN A 321 26.98 -24.76 10.03
#